data_AF-A0A396TTE7-F1
#
_entry.id   AF-A0A396TTE7-F1
#
_cell.length_a   1.000
_cell.length_b   1.000
_cell.length_c   1.000
_cell.angle_alpha   90.00
_cell.angle_beta   90.00
_cell.angle_gamma   90.00
#
_symmetry.space_group_name_H-M   'P 1'
#
loop_
_entity.id
_entity.type
_entity.pdbx_description
1 polymer ?
#
loop_
_entity_poly.entity_id
_entity_poly.type
_entity_poly.pdbx_seq_one_letter_code
_entity_poly.pdbx_strand_id
1 'polypeptide(L)'
;MYITSDTNLANQSLLETNKTSVNRSNGATFEDYMEAIQSTGSKKDSGIDEASNKATVAMDTNKGSLKLNLDDYFTRKPSSETPVNLMDVPLLLPSAHNVDTLAKYSEQKIKDLMQQYDIPKPPATIEFDQQGQLVLPLDYAYTNQLKHAFNENPQVEEALRTTGALASHYAGIMEGQPFRDEMSTARTQADRDRIVEKYSYLFDDNRPPIHIVFSFLDDGSMLVGGRGGSANSNTMVKVSS
;
A
#
# COMPACT_ATOMS: atom_id res chain seq x y z
N MET A 1 52.95 -25.39 -0.51
CA MET A 1 52.46 -26.73 -0.13
C MET A 1 51.57 -26.57 1.10
N TYR A 2 50.31 -27.00 0.97
CA TYR A 2 49.29 -27.31 1.98
C TYR A 2 48.72 -26.23 2.92
N ILE A 3 47.44 -26.50 3.22
CA ILE A 3 46.30 -25.66 3.61
C ILE A 3 46.06 -25.80 5.11
N THR A 4 45.55 -24.75 5.77
CA THR A 4 44.49 -24.88 6.80
C THR A 4 43.60 -23.64 6.78
N SER A 5 42.32 -23.87 6.51
CA SER A 5 41.19 -22.95 6.65
C SER A 5 40.83 -22.79 8.13
N ASP A 6 40.36 -21.61 8.55
CA ASP A 6 39.24 -21.47 9.49
C ASP A 6 38.78 -20.01 9.55
N THR A 7 37.64 -19.75 8.92
CA THR A 7 36.79 -18.58 9.11
C THR A 7 35.93 -18.79 10.34
N ASN A 8 36.00 -17.88 11.32
CA ASN A 8 34.99 -17.81 12.38
C ASN A 8 34.46 -16.37 12.48
N LEU A 9 33.26 -16.18 11.92
CA LEU A 9 32.47 -14.96 11.97
C LEU A 9 31.75 -14.94 13.32
N ALA A 10 32.20 -14.05 14.21
CA ALA A 10 31.56 -13.84 15.50
C ALA A 10 30.23 -13.09 15.31
N ASN A 11 29.13 -13.84 15.18
CA ASN A 11 27.78 -13.34 15.41
C ASN A 11 27.57 -13.20 16.92
N GLN A 12 27.56 -11.96 17.43
CA GLN A 12 27.07 -11.69 18.78
C GLN A 12 25.56 -11.48 18.78
N SER A 13 24.92 -12.35 19.54
CA SER A 13 23.55 -12.37 20.04
C SER A 13 23.06 -11.03 20.58
N LEU A 14 21.83 -10.68 20.23
CA LEU A 14 20.91 -9.94 21.10
C LEU A 14 19.49 -10.40 20.76
N LEU A 15 18.97 -11.36 21.54
CA LEU A 15 17.55 -11.60 21.82
C LEU A 15 17.46 -12.73 22.86
N GLU A 16 17.80 -12.40 24.11
CA GLU A 16 17.34 -13.18 25.26
C GLU A 16 15.83 -12.97 25.39
N THR A 17 15.05 -13.98 25.03
CA THR A 17 13.61 -14.01 25.33
C THR A 17 13.39 -14.63 26.69
N ASN A 18 12.83 -13.82 27.59
CA ASN A 18 12.28 -14.25 28.87
C ASN A 18 11.31 -15.42 28.63
N LYS A 19 11.56 -16.53 29.33
CA LYS A 19 10.66 -17.68 29.41
C LYS A 19 9.39 -17.29 30.16
N THR A 20 8.28 -17.20 29.44
CA THR A 20 6.95 -17.47 29.98
C THR A 20 6.34 -18.60 29.17
N SER A 21 6.22 -19.76 29.82
CA SER A 21 5.53 -20.92 29.30
C SER A 21 4.06 -20.59 29.06
N VAL A 22 3.65 -20.50 27.79
CA VAL A 22 2.24 -20.55 27.42
C VAL A 22 2.02 -21.77 26.52
N ASN A 23 1.03 -22.55 26.93
CA ASN A 23 0.61 -23.80 26.35
C ASN A 23 0.31 -23.63 24.85
N ARG A 24 0.85 -24.51 24.00
CA ARG A 24 0.61 -24.52 22.56
C ARG A 24 -0.81 -25.01 22.26
N SER A 25 -1.64 -24.14 21.71
CA SER A 25 -2.76 -24.53 20.85
C SER A 25 -2.98 -23.44 19.79
N ASN A 26 -2.74 -23.81 18.53
CA ASN A 26 -2.91 -23.03 17.29
C ASN A 26 -2.15 -21.69 17.23
N GLY A 27 -1.06 -21.66 16.47
CA GLY A 27 -0.41 -20.41 16.11
C GLY A 27 -1.31 -19.64 15.15
N ALA A 28 -1.75 -18.46 15.57
CA ALA A 28 -2.48 -17.54 14.71
C ALA A 28 -1.64 -17.24 13.46
N THR A 29 -2.23 -17.42 12.28
CA THR A 29 -1.59 -17.07 11.01
C THR A 29 -1.60 -15.56 10.82
N PHE A 30 -0.79 -15.05 9.89
CA PHE A 30 -0.84 -13.63 9.55
C PHE A 30 -2.23 -13.21 9.05
N GLU A 31 -2.93 -14.10 8.35
CA GLU A 31 -4.33 -13.94 7.98
C GLU A 31 -5.23 -13.72 9.21
N ASP A 32 -5.06 -14.49 10.29
CA ASP A 32 -5.81 -14.28 11.54
C ASP A 32 -5.55 -12.89 12.13
N TYR A 33 -4.32 -12.37 12.03
CA TYR A 33 -3.98 -11.01 12.46
C TYR A 33 -4.61 -9.95 11.56
N MET A 34 -4.63 -10.15 10.25
CA MET A 34 -5.25 -9.22 9.29
C MET A 34 -6.78 -9.23 9.40
N GLU A 35 -7.38 -10.40 9.58
CA GLU A 35 -8.82 -10.56 9.81
C GLU A 35 -9.24 -10.00 11.19
N ALA A 36 -8.42 -10.16 12.22
CA ALA A 36 -8.63 -9.51 13.51
C ALA A 36 -8.63 -7.97 13.41
N ILE A 37 -7.76 -7.39 12.58
CA ILE A 37 -7.76 -5.94 12.33
C ILE A 37 -9.05 -5.51 11.60
N GLN A 38 -9.50 -6.29 10.62
CA GLN A 38 -10.72 -6.01 9.84
C GLN A 38 -12.02 -6.20 10.65
N SER A 39 -12.05 -7.14 11.60
CA SER A 39 -13.28 -7.54 12.31
C SER A 39 -13.64 -6.70 13.55
N THR A 40 -12.78 -5.77 13.98
CA THR A 40 -13.06 -4.88 15.14
C THR A 40 -14.12 -3.80 14.86
N GLY A 41 -14.69 -3.76 13.65
CA GLY A 41 -15.74 -2.83 13.24
C GLY A 41 -17.11 -3.16 13.83
N SER A 42 -17.36 -2.87 15.10
CA SER A 42 -18.70 -2.61 15.64
C SER A 42 -18.66 -2.06 17.07
N LYS A 43 -18.74 -0.73 17.23
CA LYS A 43 -19.46 -0.07 18.35
C LYS A 43 -19.71 1.43 18.12
N LYS A 44 -21.02 1.74 18.11
CA LYS A 44 -21.82 2.99 18.21
C LYS A 44 -21.17 4.39 18.32
N ASP A 45 -21.54 5.20 17.32
CA ASP A 45 -22.33 6.45 17.36
C ASP A 45 -21.94 7.62 18.29
N SER A 46 -21.64 8.76 17.65
CA SER A 46 -22.08 10.09 18.08
C SER A 46 -22.15 10.98 16.84
N GLY A 47 -23.35 11.44 16.51
CA GLY A 47 -23.62 12.28 15.34
C GLY A 47 -23.03 13.69 15.44
N ILE A 48 -22.68 14.24 14.28
CA ILE A 48 -22.66 15.68 13.94
C ILE A 48 -22.89 15.78 12.41
N ASP A 49 -23.94 16.53 12.07
CA ASP A 49 -24.24 17.36 10.89
C ASP A 49 -24.04 16.85 9.45
N GLU A 50 -25.16 16.86 8.74
CA GLU A 50 -25.46 16.21 7.46
C GLU A 50 -25.02 16.99 6.20
N ALA A 51 -24.05 17.91 6.30
CA ALA A 51 -23.62 18.73 5.16
C ALA A 51 -22.13 18.59 4.77
N SER A 52 -21.32 17.85 5.55
CA SER A 52 -19.87 17.65 5.30
C SER A 52 -19.46 16.17 5.10
N ASN A 53 -20.43 15.25 5.01
CA ASN A 53 -20.23 13.82 5.20
C ASN A 53 -19.72 13.02 3.98
N LYS A 54 -19.31 13.66 2.88
CA LYS A 54 -19.05 12.93 1.62
C LYS A 54 -17.72 12.16 1.58
N ALA A 55 -16.77 12.43 2.48
CA ALA A 55 -15.44 11.82 2.46
C ALA A 55 -15.08 11.05 3.76
N THR A 56 -16.03 10.86 4.68
CA THR A 56 -15.80 10.08 5.91
C THR A 56 -15.96 8.60 5.62
N VAL A 57 -14.84 7.87 5.55
CA VAL A 57 -14.80 6.43 5.24
C VAL A 57 -13.99 5.68 6.28
N ALA A 58 -14.31 4.40 6.49
CA ALA A 58 -13.49 3.55 7.34
C ALA A 58 -12.17 3.23 6.64
N MET A 59 -11.05 3.36 7.35
CA MET A 59 -9.71 3.09 6.86
C MET A 59 -8.96 2.23 7.87
N ASP A 60 -8.17 1.27 7.39
CA ASP A 60 -7.28 0.47 8.24
C ASP A 60 -6.03 1.30 8.57
N THR A 61 -5.77 1.51 9.86
CA THR A 61 -4.65 2.33 10.31
C THR A 61 -3.78 1.61 11.33
N ASN A 62 -2.61 2.19 11.64
CA ASN A 62 -1.79 1.76 12.79
C ASN A 62 -2.53 1.82 14.15
N LYS A 63 -3.71 2.46 14.22
CA LYS A 63 -4.59 2.54 15.39
C LYS A 63 -5.85 1.67 15.26
N GLY A 64 -5.84 0.71 14.33
CA GLY A 64 -7.01 -0.10 13.97
C GLY A 64 -7.87 0.59 12.91
N SER A 65 -9.08 0.08 12.71
CA SER A 65 -10.02 0.66 11.74
C SER A 65 -10.62 1.97 12.28
N LEU A 66 -10.37 3.08 11.59
CA LEU A 66 -10.85 4.41 11.96
C LEU A 66 -11.69 5.03 10.85
N LYS A 67 -12.77 5.72 11.21
CA LYS A 67 -13.48 6.58 10.27
C LYS A 67 -12.68 7.88 10.09
N LEU A 68 -12.17 8.09 8.88
CA LEU A 68 -11.37 9.26 8.53
C LEU A 68 -12.09 10.07 7.44
N ASN A 69 -12.10 11.39 7.60
CA ASN A 69 -12.39 12.29 6.49
C ASN A 69 -11.13 12.39 5.61
N LEU A 70 -11.18 11.82 4.41
CA LEU A 70 -10.03 11.81 3.51
C LEU A 70 -9.67 13.22 3.00
N ASP A 71 -10.64 14.12 2.87
CA ASP A 71 -10.36 15.52 2.48
C ASP A 71 -9.54 16.21 3.57
N ASP A 72 -9.91 16.04 4.83
CA ASP A 72 -9.12 16.56 5.96
C ASP A 72 -7.77 15.86 6.06
N TYR A 73 -7.71 14.56 5.77
CA TYR A 73 -6.48 13.78 5.85
C TYR A 73 -5.41 14.31 4.90
N PHE A 74 -5.75 14.53 3.63
CA PHE A 74 -4.82 14.99 2.60
C PHE A 74 -4.60 16.51 2.59
N THR A 75 -5.41 17.28 3.31
CA THR A 75 -5.22 18.74 3.45
C THR A 75 -4.47 19.15 4.71
N ARG A 76 -4.28 18.22 5.67
CA ARG A 76 -3.48 18.46 6.89
C ARG A 76 -2.05 18.82 6.53
N LYS A 77 -1.74 20.10 6.60
CA LYS A 77 -0.36 20.58 6.56
C LYS A 77 0.29 20.27 7.91
N PRO A 78 1.41 19.54 7.96
CA PRO A 78 2.17 19.44 9.21
C PRO A 78 2.57 20.87 9.62
N SER A 79 2.16 21.30 10.81
CA SER A 79 2.58 22.60 11.33
C SER A 79 4.10 22.57 11.46
N SER A 80 4.77 23.48 10.75
CA SER A 80 6.24 23.56 10.71
C SER A 80 6.88 23.91 12.06
N GLU A 81 6.06 24.26 13.06
CA GLU A 81 6.51 24.74 14.37
C GLU A 81 6.54 23.65 15.45
N THR A 82 5.94 22.48 15.20
CA THR A 82 5.90 21.37 16.17
C THR A 82 6.34 20.07 15.52
N PRO A 83 7.34 19.36 16.10
CA PRO A 83 7.70 18.02 15.65
C PRO A 83 6.47 17.11 15.59
N VAL A 84 6.18 16.56 14.42
CA VAL A 84 5.06 15.62 14.26
C VAL A 84 5.49 14.27 14.84
N ASN A 85 4.76 13.80 15.85
CA ASN A 85 4.92 12.45 16.35
C ASN A 85 4.16 11.47 15.46
N LEU A 86 4.89 10.53 14.85
CA LEU A 86 4.33 9.53 13.95
C LEU A 86 3.26 8.64 14.64
N MET A 87 3.38 8.44 15.95
CA MET A 87 2.42 7.64 16.73
C MET A 87 1.09 8.38 16.96
N ASP A 88 1.05 9.69 16.77
CA ASP A 88 -0.16 10.49 16.96
C ASP A 88 -0.98 10.59 15.66
N VAL A 89 -0.35 10.37 14.51
CA VAL A 89 -1.00 10.36 13.19
C VAL A 89 -1.61 8.98 12.90
N PRO A 90 -2.86 8.91 12.41
CA PRO A 90 -3.43 7.66 11.91
C PRO A 90 -2.78 7.32 10.56
N LEU A 91 -1.79 6.42 10.57
CA LEU A 91 -1.08 6.00 9.37
C LEU A 91 -1.91 4.97 8.62
N LEU A 92 -2.18 5.23 7.33
CA LEU A 92 -2.90 4.29 6.47
C LEU A 92 -2.02 3.07 6.20
N LEU A 93 -2.58 1.88 6.38
CA LEU A 93 -1.88 0.62 6.15
C LEU A 93 -2.09 0.12 4.71
N PRO A 94 -1.14 -0.64 4.14
CA PRO A 94 -1.30 -1.27 2.83
C PRO A 94 -2.23 -2.50 2.93
N SER A 95 -3.54 -2.26 2.94
CA SER A 95 -4.58 -3.30 2.94
C SER A 95 -5.41 -3.25 1.65
N ALA A 96 -6.05 -4.38 1.30
CA ALA A 96 -6.96 -4.44 0.15
C ALA A 96 -8.08 -3.39 0.26
N HIS A 97 -8.66 -3.26 1.45
CA HIS A 97 -9.73 -2.31 1.76
C HIS A 97 -9.27 -0.85 1.55
N ASN A 98 -8.10 -0.49 2.06
CA ASN A 98 -7.56 0.86 1.87
C ASN A 98 -7.22 1.16 0.41
N VAL A 99 -6.66 0.20 -0.33
CA VAL A 99 -6.35 0.38 -1.75
C VAL A 99 -7.62 0.62 -2.56
N ASP A 100 -8.66 -0.19 -2.36
CA ASP A 100 -9.95 -0.01 -3.05
C ASP A 100 -10.60 1.34 -2.70
N THR A 101 -10.65 1.67 -1.40
CA THR A 101 -11.25 2.91 -0.91
C THR A 101 -10.52 4.15 -1.43
N LEU A 102 -9.19 4.15 -1.37
CA LEU A 102 -8.38 5.27 -1.87
C LEU A 102 -8.40 5.38 -3.39
N ALA A 103 -8.49 4.27 -4.12
CA ALA A 103 -8.63 4.30 -5.56
C ALA A 103 -9.93 4.97 -5.99
N LYS A 104 -11.07 4.61 -5.36
CA LYS A 104 -12.37 5.26 -5.61
C LYS A 104 -12.34 6.74 -5.25
N TYR A 105 -11.76 7.07 -4.11
CA TYR A 105 -11.60 8.47 -3.68
C TYR A 105 -10.74 9.27 -4.68
N SER A 106 -9.59 8.73 -5.08
CA SER A 106 -8.66 9.41 -6.00
C SER A 106 -9.24 9.53 -7.40
N GLU A 107 -9.96 8.52 -7.90
CA GLU A 107 -10.71 8.61 -9.17
C GLU A 107 -11.67 9.79 -9.14
N GLN A 108 -12.49 9.91 -8.10
CA GLN A 108 -13.45 11.00 -7.97
C GLN A 108 -12.74 12.36 -7.93
N LYS A 109 -11.66 12.48 -7.14
CA LYS A 109 -10.91 13.75 -7.04
C LYS A 109 -10.25 14.17 -8.35
N ILE A 110 -9.74 13.21 -9.13
CA ILE A 110 -9.18 13.51 -10.46
C ILE A 110 -10.29 13.92 -11.43
N LYS A 111 -11.44 13.24 -11.43
CA LYS A 111 -12.60 13.63 -12.25
C LYS A 111 -13.05 15.05 -11.93
N ASP A 112 -13.20 15.37 -10.64
CA ASP A 112 -13.58 16.71 -10.18
C ASP A 112 -12.54 17.76 -10.60
N LEU A 113 -11.25 17.45 -10.43
CA LEU A 113 -10.14 18.32 -10.81
C LEU A 113 -10.14 18.59 -12.32
N MET A 114 -10.29 17.55 -13.14
CA MET A 114 -10.33 17.70 -14.58
C MET A 114 -11.53 18.54 -15.04
N GLN A 115 -12.69 18.33 -14.42
CA GLN A 115 -13.88 19.14 -14.71
C GLN A 115 -13.66 20.61 -14.32
N GLN A 116 -13.07 20.88 -13.16
CA GLN A 116 -12.79 22.24 -12.68
C GLN A 116 -11.85 23.01 -13.62
N TYR A 117 -10.90 22.31 -14.24
CA TYR A 117 -9.92 22.90 -15.14
C TYR A 117 -10.28 22.74 -16.61
N ASP A 118 -11.50 22.33 -16.97
CA ASP A 118 -11.95 22.13 -18.35
C ASP A 118 -11.04 21.16 -19.17
N ILE A 119 -10.57 20.09 -18.54
CA ILE A 119 -9.77 19.03 -19.18
C ILE A 119 -10.73 17.94 -19.68
N PRO A 120 -10.93 17.77 -21.00
CA PRO A 120 -12.01 16.96 -21.54
C PRO A 120 -11.73 15.45 -21.54
N LYS A 121 -10.45 15.03 -21.46
CA LYS A 121 -10.06 13.62 -21.51
C LYS A 121 -8.93 13.33 -20.53
N PRO A 122 -8.99 12.23 -19.76
CA PRO A 122 -7.88 11.84 -18.90
C PRO A 122 -6.70 11.34 -19.75
N PRO A 123 -5.47 11.34 -19.21
CA PRO A 123 -4.37 10.62 -19.85
C PRO A 123 -4.65 9.11 -19.88
N ALA A 124 -4.05 8.37 -20.81
CA ALA A 124 -4.22 6.92 -20.85
C ALA A 124 -3.70 6.25 -19.57
N THR A 125 -2.60 6.76 -19.02
CA THR A 125 -2.04 6.33 -17.74
C THR A 125 -1.57 7.52 -16.90
N ILE A 126 -1.51 7.32 -15.59
CA ILE A 126 -0.72 8.12 -14.65
C ILE A 126 0.18 7.17 -13.88
N GLU A 127 1.44 7.54 -13.70
CA GLU A 127 2.43 6.79 -12.93
C GLU A 127 3.18 7.74 -11.98
N PHE A 128 3.86 7.17 -10.99
CA PHE A 128 4.85 7.88 -10.19
C PHE A 128 6.20 7.19 -10.33
N ASP A 129 7.25 7.98 -10.55
CA ASP A 129 8.61 7.47 -10.60
C ASP A 129 9.12 7.05 -9.20
N GLN A 130 10.36 6.59 -9.14
CA GLN A 130 11.00 6.17 -7.87
C GLN A 130 11.20 7.32 -6.88
N GLN A 131 11.11 8.57 -7.34
CA GLN A 131 11.20 9.78 -6.53
C GLN A 131 9.82 10.29 -6.12
N GLY A 132 8.74 9.61 -6.54
CA GLY A 132 7.37 10.00 -6.27
C GLY A 132 6.88 11.16 -7.14
N GLN A 133 7.53 11.44 -8.28
CA GLN A 133 7.11 12.48 -9.20
C GLN A 133 6.09 11.95 -10.21
N LEU A 134 5.11 12.80 -10.53
CA LEU A 134 4.06 12.51 -11.51
C LEU A 134 4.65 12.30 -12.92
N VAL A 135 4.36 11.13 -13.50
CA VAL A 135 4.71 10.77 -14.88
C VAL A 135 3.43 10.65 -15.71
N LEU A 136 3.37 11.42 -16.81
CA LEU A 136 2.28 11.41 -17.78
C LEU A 136 2.77 10.90 -19.15
N PRO A 137 1.90 10.32 -19.98
CA PRO A 137 2.22 9.93 -21.35
C PRO A 137 2.75 11.11 -22.18
N LEU A 138 3.77 10.87 -22.99
CA LEU A 138 4.40 11.93 -23.81
C LEU A 138 3.43 12.54 -24.83
N ASP A 139 2.45 11.76 -25.29
CA ASP A 139 1.46 12.14 -26.29
C ASP A 139 0.19 12.77 -25.68
N TYR A 140 0.15 12.97 -24.37
CA TYR A 140 -1.01 13.55 -23.71
C TYR A 140 -1.11 15.06 -23.96
N ALA A 141 -2.12 15.45 -24.76
CA ALA A 141 -2.31 16.83 -25.22
C ALA A 141 -2.48 17.88 -24.09
N TYR A 142 -3.04 17.48 -22.94
CA TYR A 142 -3.34 18.39 -21.82
C TYR A 142 -2.29 18.33 -20.70
N THR A 143 -1.08 17.82 -20.98
CA THR A 143 -0.01 17.62 -19.99
C THR A 143 0.24 18.87 -19.13
N ASN A 144 0.42 20.04 -19.74
CA ASN A 144 0.71 21.27 -19.00
C ASN A 144 -0.45 21.72 -18.11
N GLN A 145 -1.68 21.57 -18.61
CA GLN A 145 -2.91 21.95 -17.90
C GLN A 145 -3.16 21.03 -16.71
N LEU A 146 -2.99 19.72 -16.88
CA LEU A 146 -3.14 18.74 -15.80
C LEU A 146 -2.07 18.93 -14.72
N LYS A 147 -0.80 19.16 -15.11
CA LYS A 147 0.26 19.49 -14.15
C LYS A 147 -0.02 20.78 -13.39
N HIS A 148 -0.53 21.81 -14.07
CA HIS A 148 -0.95 23.04 -13.41
C HIS A 148 -2.11 22.80 -12.42
N ALA A 149 -3.10 21.99 -12.81
CA ALA A 149 -4.21 21.63 -11.94
C ALA A 149 -3.75 20.90 -10.67
N PHE A 150 -2.81 19.95 -10.78
CA PHE A 150 -2.20 19.29 -9.62
C PHE A 150 -1.39 20.25 -8.73
N ASN A 151 -0.62 21.17 -9.32
CA ASN A 151 0.14 22.15 -8.55
C ASN A 151 -0.75 23.08 -7.71
N GLU A 152 -1.92 23.46 -8.24
CA GLU A 152 -2.92 24.25 -7.53
C GLU A 152 -3.72 23.41 -6.50
N ASN A 153 -3.76 22.09 -6.69
CA ASN A 153 -4.51 21.14 -5.86
C ASN A 153 -3.61 19.99 -5.39
N PRO A 154 -2.54 20.28 -4.61
CA PRO A 154 -1.53 19.29 -4.23
C PRO A 154 -2.11 18.11 -3.43
N GLN A 155 -3.24 18.32 -2.74
CA GLN A 155 -3.96 17.26 -2.03
C GLN A 155 -4.50 16.16 -2.95
N VAL A 156 -4.82 16.49 -4.21
CA VAL A 156 -5.31 15.50 -5.19
C VAL A 156 -4.15 14.64 -5.70
N GLU A 157 -3.00 15.25 -5.97
CA GLU A 157 -1.78 14.50 -6.30
C GLU A 157 -1.33 13.62 -5.14
N GLU A 158 -1.38 14.15 -3.90
CA GLU A 158 -1.04 13.41 -2.68
C GLU A 158 -1.92 12.18 -2.49
N ALA A 159 -3.24 12.33 -2.71
CA ALA A 159 -4.19 11.22 -2.62
C ALA A 159 -3.85 10.12 -3.65
N LEU A 160 -3.60 10.51 -4.90
CA LEU A 160 -3.25 9.56 -5.96
C LEU A 160 -1.89 8.88 -5.67
N ARG A 161 -0.89 9.64 -5.24
CA ARG A 161 0.43 9.12 -4.87
C ARG A 161 0.36 8.16 -3.69
N THR A 162 -0.42 8.51 -2.66
CA THR A 162 -0.66 7.64 -1.50
C THR A 162 -1.36 6.35 -1.90
N THR A 163 -2.36 6.44 -2.78
CA THR A 163 -3.03 5.26 -3.36
C THR A 163 -2.01 4.34 -4.04
N GLY A 164 -1.11 4.90 -4.85
CA GLY A 164 -0.08 4.15 -5.56
C GLY A 164 0.94 3.52 -4.61
N ALA A 165 1.37 4.25 -3.59
CA ALA A 165 2.28 3.74 -2.58
C ALA A 165 1.66 2.55 -1.82
N LEU A 166 0.42 2.69 -1.34
CA LEU A 166 -0.26 1.61 -0.60
C LEU A 166 -0.52 0.40 -1.50
N ALA A 167 -0.92 0.61 -2.75
CA ALA A 167 -1.13 -0.47 -3.71
C ALA A 167 0.18 -1.23 -4.02
N SER A 168 1.30 -0.51 -4.18
CA SER A 168 2.61 -1.11 -4.40
C SER A 168 3.02 -2.01 -3.24
N HIS A 169 2.92 -1.49 -2.01
CA HIS A 169 3.26 -2.24 -0.80
C HIS A 169 2.32 -3.43 -0.57
N TYR A 170 1.01 -3.23 -0.78
CA TYR A 170 0.02 -4.29 -0.66
C TYR A 170 0.32 -5.44 -1.65
N ALA A 171 0.59 -5.10 -2.92
CA ALA A 171 0.96 -6.09 -3.92
C ALA A 171 2.24 -6.85 -3.53
N GLY A 172 3.25 -6.16 -2.98
CA GLY A 172 4.48 -6.79 -2.50
C GLY A 172 4.24 -7.75 -1.33
N ILE A 173 3.35 -7.38 -0.40
CA ILE A 173 2.93 -8.27 0.71
C ILE A 173 2.22 -9.52 0.17
N MET A 174 1.31 -9.34 -0.79
CA MET A 174 0.54 -10.44 -1.38
C MET A 174 1.40 -11.41 -2.18
N GLU A 175 2.45 -10.93 -2.85
CA GLU A 175 3.37 -11.82 -3.58
C GLU A 175 4.11 -12.81 -2.68
N GLY A 176 4.38 -12.42 -1.43
CA GLY A 176 4.96 -13.31 -0.42
C GLY A 176 3.96 -14.26 0.24
N GLN A 177 2.65 -14.15 -0.04
CA GLN A 177 1.62 -14.95 0.63
C GLN A 177 1.83 -16.46 0.42
N PRO A 178 2.06 -16.97 -0.81
CA PRO A 178 2.24 -18.41 -1.02
C PRO A 178 3.43 -18.98 -0.24
N PHE A 179 4.52 -18.22 -0.11
CA PHE A 179 5.66 -18.60 0.72
C PHE A 179 5.28 -18.73 2.19
N ARG A 180 4.57 -17.73 2.74
CA ARG A 180 4.12 -17.74 4.14
C ARG A 180 3.17 -18.91 4.42
N ASP A 181 2.22 -19.13 3.51
CA ASP A 181 1.24 -20.21 3.60
C ASP A 181 1.94 -21.57 3.64
N GLU A 182 2.82 -21.85 2.68
CA GLU A 182 3.55 -23.12 2.63
C GLU A 182 4.48 -23.30 3.85
N MET A 183 5.22 -22.25 4.23
CA MET A 183 6.12 -22.28 5.38
C MET A 183 5.38 -22.56 6.70
N SER A 184 4.15 -22.06 6.86
CA SER A 184 3.32 -22.30 8.06
C SER A 184 2.96 -23.78 8.26
N THR A 185 2.89 -24.54 7.17
CA THR A 185 2.54 -25.97 7.18
C THR A 185 3.74 -26.90 7.31
N ALA A 186 4.96 -26.39 7.12
CA ALA A 186 6.21 -27.15 7.12
C ALA A 186 6.45 -27.83 8.47
N ARG A 187 6.75 -29.14 8.46
CA ARG A 187 6.92 -29.94 9.68
C ARG A 187 8.38 -30.31 9.95
N THR A 188 9.21 -30.32 8.92
CA THR A 188 10.62 -30.71 9.02
C THR A 188 11.54 -29.63 8.49
N GLN A 189 12.84 -29.71 8.82
CA GLN A 189 13.84 -28.80 8.26
C GLN A 189 13.97 -28.98 6.73
N ALA A 190 13.91 -30.22 6.25
CA ALA A 190 13.92 -30.50 4.81
C ALA A 190 12.74 -29.84 4.07
N ASP A 191 11.55 -29.78 4.67
CA ASP A 191 10.41 -29.05 4.08
C ASP A 191 10.70 -27.55 3.98
N ARG A 192 11.28 -26.97 5.04
CA ARG A 192 11.61 -25.54 5.09
C ARG A 192 12.66 -25.19 4.04
N ASP A 193 13.71 -25.99 3.93
CA ASP A 193 14.78 -25.76 2.96
C ASP A 193 14.24 -25.81 1.52
N ARG A 194 13.39 -26.80 1.22
CA ARG A 194 12.70 -26.91 -0.09
C ARG A 194 11.80 -25.70 -0.38
N ILE A 195 11.09 -25.19 0.62
CA ILE A 195 10.22 -24.01 0.47
C ILE A 195 11.07 -22.75 0.25
N VAL A 196 12.13 -22.54 1.03
CA VAL A 196 13.07 -21.43 0.83
C VAL A 196 13.68 -21.47 -0.56
N GLU A 197 14.10 -22.64 -1.03
CA GLU A 197 14.65 -22.80 -2.38
C GLU A 197 13.61 -22.46 -3.47
N LYS A 198 12.38 -22.96 -3.34
CA LYS A 198 11.26 -22.67 -4.25
C LYS A 198 10.95 -21.18 -4.36
N TYR A 199 11.00 -20.47 -3.24
CA TYR A 199 10.66 -19.04 -3.16
C TYR A 199 11.88 -18.12 -3.04
N SER A 200 13.07 -18.63 -3.36
CA SER A 200 14.34 -17.88 -3.24
C SER A 200 14.31 -16.53 -3.95
N TYR A 201 13.57 -16.44 -5.07
CA TYR A 201 13.37 -15.21 -5.82
C TYR A 201 12.73 -14.06 -5.01
N LEU A 202 11.96 -14.35 -3.95
CA LEU A 202 11.37 -13.32 -3.09
C LEU A 202 12.43 -12.56 -2.28
N PHE A 203 13.61 -13.14 -2.11
CA PHE A 203 14.71 -12.63 -1.28
C PHE A 203 15.87 -12.07 -2.12
N ASP A 204 15.69 -11.90 -3.43
CA ASP A 204 16.68 -11.24 -4.28
C ASP A 204 16.67 -9.73 -4.01
N ASP A 205 17.80 -9.19 -3.55
CA ASP A 205 17.99 -7.75 -3.29
C ASP A 205 17.84 -6.89 -4.56
N ASN A 206 18.02 -7.47 -5.75
CA ASN A 206 17.89 -6.77 -7.03
C ASN A 206 16.47 -6.86 -7.62
N ARG A 207 15.51 -7.36 -6.85
CA ARG A 207 14.15 -7.55 -7.33
C ARG A 207 13.49 -6.20 -7.62
N PRO A 208 12.93 -6.00 -8.83
CA PRO A 208 12.30 -4.73 -9.17
C PRO A 208 11.06 -4.52 -8.29
N PRO A 209 10.85 -3.30 -7.76
CA PRO A 209 9.64 -2.99 -7.02
C PRO A 209 8.41 -3.10 -7.94
N ILE A 210 7.25 -3.33 -7.34
CA ILE A 210 5.99 -3.32 -8.08
C ILE A 210 5.63 -1.86 -8.35
N HIS A 211 5.77 -1.46 -9.61
CA HIS A 211 5.42 -0.13 -10.08
C HIS A 211 3.91 -0.05 -10.33
N ILE A 212 3.24 0.90 -9.68
CA ILE A 212 1.80 1.08 -9.85
C ILE A 212 1.49 2.04 -10.99
N VAL A 213 0.46 1.68 -11.74
CA VAL A 213 -0.05 2.38 -12.91
C VAL A 213 -1.54 2.60 -12.70
N PHE A 214 -1.94 3.86 -12.83
CA PHE A 214 -3.34 4.25 -12.91
C PHE A 214 -3.73 4.31 -14.37
N SER A 215 -4.54 3.36 -14.85
CA SER A 215 -5.03 3.36 -16.23
C SER A 215 -6.43 3.97 -16.28
N PHE A 216 -6.68 4.88 -17.21
CA PHE A 216 -7.99 5.51 -17.36
C PHE A 216 -8.71 4.95 -18.58
N LEU A 217 -9.99 4.62 -18.39
CA LEU A 217 -10.89 4.19 -19.45
C LEU A 217 -11.55 5.40 -20.13
N ASP A 218 -12.19 5.19 -21.29
CA ASP A 218 -12.84 6.28 -22.04
C ASP A 218 -14.05 6.88 -21.30
N ASP A 219 -14.65 6.16 -20.35
CA ASP A 219 -15.70 6.66 -19.45
C ASP A 219 -15.14 7.45 -18.24
N GLY A 220 -13.81 7.60 -18.18
CA GLY A 220 -13.10 8.27 -17.11
C GLY A 220 -12.86 7.42 -15.87
N SER A 221 -13.30 6.16 -15.82
CA SER A 221 -13.00 5.28 -14.68
C SER A 221 -11.53 4.90 -14.62
N MET A 222 -11.03 4.71 -13.40
CA MET A 222 -9.63 4.49 -13.09
C MET A 222 -9.40 3.05 -12.62
N LEU A 223 -8.42 2.39 -13.22
CA LEU A 223 -7.94 1.07 -12.81
C LEU A 223 -6.57 1.20 -12.16
N VAL A 224 -6.34 0.44 -11.09
CA VAL A 224 -5.04 0.39 -10.40
C VAL A 224 -4.38 -0.96 -10.69
N GLY A 225 -3.24 -0.93 -11.37
CA GLY A 225 -2.49 -2.14 -11.72
C GLY A 225 -1.02 -2.04 -11.36
N GLY A 226 -0.38 -3.18 -11.10
CA GLY A 226 1.07 -3.27 -10.92
C GLY A 226 1.76 -3.77 -12.18
N ARG A 227 2.94 -3.20 -12.50
CA ARG A 227 3.96 -3.77 -13.39
C ARG A 227 5.21 -4.08 -12.56
N GLY A 228 5.82 -5.24 -12.79
CA GLY A 228 6.97 -5.70 -12.00
C GLY A 228 6.61 -6.82 -11.02
N GLY A 229 7.54 -7.17 -10.13
CA GLY A 229 7.51 -8.43 -9.39
C GLY A 229 8.15 -9.59 -10.16
N SER A 230 8.21 -10.79 -9.55
CA SER A 230 8.73 -11.98 -10.24
C SER A 230 7.92 -12.23 -11.51
N ALA A 231 8.61 -12.41 -12.63
CA ALA A 231 8.03 -12.55 -13.97
C ALA A 231 6.77 -13.42 -13.91
N ASN A 232 5.59 -12.76 -14.04
CA ASN A 232 4.22 -13.27 -14.27
C ASN A 232 3.12 -12.51 -13.49
N SER A 233 3.43 -11.57 -12.60
CA SER A 233 2.42 -10.81 -11.84
C SER A 233 1.92 -9.54 -12.56
N ASN A 234 1.20 -9.69 -13.68
CA ASN A 234 0.31 -8.62 -14.17
C ASN A 234 -0.98 -8.64 -13.33
N THR A 235 -0.90 -8.19 -12.08
CA THR A 235 -2.07 -8.11 -11.21
C THR A 235 -2.73 -6.75 -11.42
N MET A 236 -3.74 -6.71 -12.28
CA MET A 236 -4.66 -5.57 -12.36
C MET A 236 -5.72 -5.74 -11.28
N VAL A 237 -5.73 -4.86 -10.28
CA VAL A 237 -6.83 -4.79 -9.33
C VAL A 237 -7.94 -4.00 -10.01
N LYS A 238 -8.99 -4.71 -10.45
CA LYS A 238 -10.19 -4.07 -10.96
C LYS A 238 -10.97 -3.51 -9.77
N VAL A 239 -10.96 -2.19 -9.62
CA VAL A 239 -11.88 -1.49 -8.73
C VAL A 239 -13.27 -1.63 -9.34
N SER A 240 -14.19 -2.28 -8.62
CA SER A 240 -15.57 -2.43 -9.09
C SER A 240 -16.31 -1.12 -8.84
N SER A 241 -16.92 -0.59 -9.92
CA SER A 241 -17.84 0.54 -9.93
C SER A 241 -19.08 0.30 -9.06
#